data_AF-A0A950ASM6-F1
#
_entry.id   AF-A0A950ASM6-F1
#
_cell.length_a   1.000
_cell.length_b   1.000
_cell.length_c   1.000
_cell.angle_alpha   90.00
_cell.angle_beta   90.00
_cell.angle_gamma   90.00
#
_symmetry.space_group_name_H-M   'P 1'
#
loop_
_entity.id
_entity.type
_entity.pdbx_description
1 polymer ?
#
loop_
_entity_poly.entity_id
_entity_poly.type
_entity_poly.pdbx_seq_one_letter_code
_entity_poly.pdbx_strand_id
1 'polypeptide(L)'
;MDLSKSDGTTMTTPGSPGDVPGDGEGAPASSAYTEASIRVLEGIEAIRLRPGMYIGDTTARGLHHLVYEVVDNSIDEAMAGHCRHIHLTIHADGSASIADDGRGIPVGPHHQFADKSTLEVVLTKPHAGGKFDHDTYKVSGGLHGVGVTVVNALSEWLEAEVHREGQVWRQDYEQGEPKGPVRVTGPTKTTGTKIRFLPDAAIFDKIDFDHDVLEKRLRELAYLNRGVAIRLTDERGDEPRQEEFYSSGGLSEFVAYLNRAQNPLHPPVVLSGKDEERAVEVEVALQYNESISELVVSYCNNINTVEGGTHLTGFRTALTRTLNTYAKTAAPARNKDLTITGEDFKEGLTAIISVRVPDPQFEGQTKTKLGNGEVEGIVAKVVNETLAEFLETNPAAAKKVIAKALLAAEAREAARKARELVRNRKGVLSGGGLPGKLMDCTTHDQDASELFLVEGDSAGGTAEGGRDRLYQAILPLRGKILNVERARLDRVLGNEEVRNIITAVGSGIGDEEDPTKRRYGKVVMMSDADVDGSHIRTL
;
A
#
# COMPACT_ATOMS: atom_id res chain seq x y z
N MET A 1 7.14 -37.14 46.63
CA MET A 1 6.66 -38.38 47.27
C MET A 1 5.42 -38.81 46.51
N ASP A 2 5.26 -40.00 46.00
CA ASP A 2 6.14 -41.11 45.66
C ASP A 2 5.25 -42.01 44.79
N LEU A 3 5.80 -42.58 43.72
CA LEU A 3 5.13 -43.51 42.83
C LEU A 3 5.15 -44.89 43.48
N SER A 4 4.04 -45.63 43.52
CA SER A 4 4.13 -47.10 43.48
C SER A 4 2.80 -47.85 43.26
N LYS A 5 2.87 -48.73 42.24
CA LYS A 5 2.29 -50.09 42.13
C LYS A 5 0.80 -50.17 41.77
N SER A 6 0.39 -50.96 40.77
CA SER A 6 0.67 -52.40 40.68
C SER A 6 0.29 -52.97 39.30
N ASP A 7 1.13 -53.89 38.82
CA ASP A 7 0.80 -54.88 37.78
C ASP A 7 -0.15 -55.94 38.34
N GLY A 8 -1.03 -56.46 37.49
CA GLY A 8 -1.96 -57.54 37.84
C GLY A 8 -2.57 -58.22 36.62
N THR A 9 -1.80 -59.12 36.01
CA THR A 9 -2.21 -60.07 34.96
C THR A 9 -3.30 -61.03 35.46
N THR A 10 -4.31 -61.35 34.65
CA THR A 10 -4.94 -62.69 34.68
C THR A 10 -5.59 -63.01 33.32
N MET A 11 -5.16 -64.15 32.75
CA MET A 11 -5.74 -64.82 31.60
C MET A 11 -7.12 -65.42 31.93
N THR A 12 -8.01 -65.54 30.94
CA THR A 12 -8.75 -66.79 30.63
C THR A 12 -9.57 -66.65 29.33
N THR A 13 -9.12 -67.35 28.28
CA THR A 13 -9.95 -67.94 27.20
C THR A 13 -10.60 -69.24 27.73
N PRO A 14 -11.69 -69.83 27.17
CA PRO A 14 -11.86 -70.04 25.71
C PRO A 14 -13.29 -70.06 25.13
N GLY A 15 -13.40 -69.94 23.81
CA GLY A 15 -14.58 -70.38 23.05
C GLY A 15 -14.74 -69.72 21.68
N SER A 16 -14.36 -70.43 20.62
CA SER A 16 -14.88 -70.26 19.25
C SER A 16 -15.69 -71.52 18.88
N PRO A 17 -16.50 -71.59 17.81
CA PRO A 17 -16.68 -70.62 16.71
C PRO A 17 -18.15 -70.33 16.35
N GLY A 18 -18.36 -69.24 15.60
CA GLY A 18 -19.64 -68.95 14.95
C GLY A 18 -19.42 -67.96 13.81
N ASP A 19 -19.10 -68.48 12.63
CA ASP A 19 -19.09 -67.73 11.37
C ASP A 19 -20.50 -67.31 10.98
N VAL A 20 -20.69 -66.01 10.74
CA VAL A 20 -21.66 -65.50 9.76
C VAL A 20 -21.04 -64.26 9.08
N PRO A 21 -20.95 -64.22 7.73
CA PRO A 21 -20.31 -63.13 7.00
C PRO A 21 -21.32 -62.00 6.73
N GLY A 22 -20.85 -60.76 6.78
CA GLY A 22 -21.67 -59.60 6.43
C GLY A 22 -20.84 -58.32 6.32
N ASP A 23 -20.36 -58.09 5.10
CA ASP A 23 -20.10 -56.78 4.46
C ASP A 23 -19.54 -55.65 5.35
N GLY A 24 -18.20 -55.58 5.39
CA GLY A 24 -17.47 -54.42 5.87
C GLY A 24 -17.19 -53.44 4.72
N GLU A 25 -18.01 -52.40 4.61
CA GLU A 25 -17.64 -51.14 3.98
C GLU A 25 -16.38 -50.58 4.66
N GLY A 26 -15.41 -50.16 3.84
CA GLY A 26 -14.17 -49.56 4.33
C GLY A 26 -14.43 -48.24 5.06
N ALA A 27 -14.31 -48.26 6.39
CA ALA A 27 -14.09 -47.07 7.19
C ALA A 27 -12.61 -46.65 7.12
N PRO A 28 -12.30 -45.34 7.07
CA PRO A 28 -10.94 -44.87 6.86
C PRO A 28 -10.09 -45.18 8.09
N ALA A 29 -8.83 -45.57 7.86
CA ALA A 29 -7.84 -45.68 8.93
C ALA A 29 -7.75 -44.33 9.66
N SER A 30 -8.22 -44.28 10.90
CA SER A 30 -8.00 -43.15 11.79
C SER A 30 -6.51 -43.06 12.05
N SER A 31 -5.81 -42.13 11.40
CA SER A 31 -4.44 -41.80 11.75
C SER A 31 -4.46 -41.27 13.18
N ALA A 32 -4.03 -42.09 14.14
CA ALA A 32 -4.01 -41.71 15.54
C ALA A 32 -3.12 -40.47 15.71
N TYR A 33 -3.71 -39.34 16.13
CA TYR A 33 -2.98 -38.14 16.48
C TYR A 33 -2.22 -38.40 17.77
N THR A 34 -0.91 -38.62 17.65
CA THR A 34 0.01 -39.00 18.72
C THR A 34 1.13 -37.97 18.85
N GLU A 35 2.00 -38.11 19.84
CA GLU A 35 3.20 -37.28 20.00
C GLU A 35 4.06 -37.28 18.73
N ALA A 36 4.11 -38.41 18.01
CA ALA A 36 4.82 -38.54 16.73
C ALA A 36 4.16 -37.75 15.57
N SER A 37 2.92 -37.27 15.74
CA SER A 37 2.24 -36.40 14.77
C SER A 37 2.68 -34.94 14.87
N ILE A 38 3.38 -34.55 15.95
CA ILE A 38 3.92 -33.20 16.12
C ILE A 38 5.26 -33.11 15.39
N ARG A 39 5.31 -32.31 14.32
CA ARG A 39 6.54 -32.03 13.56
C ARG A 39 7.02 -30.61 13.85
N VAL A 40 8.29 -30.49 14.23
CA VAL A 40 8.99 -29.19 14.29
C VAL A 40 9.61 -28.95 12.92
N LEU A 41 9.33 -27.79 12.34
CA LEU A 41 9.95 -27.33 11.10
C LEU A 41 10.94 -26.24 11.49
N GLU A 42 12.20 -26.39 11.07
CA GLU A 42 13.26 -25.45 11.40
C GLU A 42 13.92 -24.89 10.14
N GLY A 43 14.45 -23.67 10.25
CA GLY A 43 15.29 -23.07 9.21
C GLY A 43 14.61 -22.95 7.85
N ILE A 44 15.32 -23.40 6.81
CA ILE A 44 14.93 -23.32 5.40
C ILE A 44 13.64 -24.12 5.12
N GLU A 45 13.46 -25.27 5.78
CA GLU A 45 12.29 -26.13 5.57
C GLU A 45 10.98 -25.43 5.97
N ALA A 46 10.99 -24.71 7.10
CA ALA A 46 9.83 -23.95 7.56
C ALA A 46 9.47 -22.84 6.56
N ILE A 47 10.47 -22.13 6.02
CA ILE A 47 10.29 -21.06 5.04
C ILE A 47 9.66 -21.61 3.76
N ARG A 48 10.20 -22.71 3.22
CA ARG A 48 9.71 -23.33 1.98
C ARG A 48 8.30 -23.91 2.11
N LEU A 49 7.93 -24.46 3.28
CA LEU A 49 6.59 -25.00 3.49
C LEU A 49 5.52 -23.93 3.67
N ARG A 50 5.90 -22.75 4.17
CA ARG A 50 4.99 -21.64 4.49
C ARG A 50 5.51 -20.28 3.98
N PRO A 51 5.76 -20.13 2.66
CA PRO A 51 6.37 -18.93 2.09
C PRO A 51 5.55 -17.67 2.36
N GLY A 52 4.21 -17.76 2.33
CA GLY A 52 3.33 -16.61 2.57
C GLY A 52 3.52 -15.94 3.94
N MET A 53 4.02 -16.64 4.96
CA MET A 53 4.33 -16.02 6.26
C MET A 53 5.53 -15.07 6.18
N TYR A 54 6.43 -15.27 5.22
CA TYR A 54 7.67 -14.51 5.06
C TYR A 54 7.56 -13.47 3.95
N ILE A 55 6.94 -13.83 2.83
CA ILE A 55 6.84 -12.96 1.63
C ILE A 55 5.41 -12.50 1.31
N GLY A 56 4.43 -12.80 2.18
CA GLY A 56 3.03 -12.40 2.03
C GLY A 56 2.20 -13.37 1.21
N ASP A 57 2.63 -13.71 -0.01
CA ASP A 57 2.00 -14.71 -0.88
C ASP A 57 3.02 -15.31 -1.88
N THR A 58 2.60 -16.23 -2.73
CA THR A 58 3.42 -16.83 -3.81
C THR A 58 2.99 -16.36 -5.20
N THR A 59 2.34 -15.21 -5.28
CA THR A 59 1.93 -14.58 -6.55
C THR A 59 3.01 -13.62 -7.05
N ALA A 60 2.69 -12.83 -8.08
CA ALA A 60 3.56 -11.74 -8.54
C ALA A 60 4.03 -10.84 -7.38
N ARG A 61 3.18 -10.54 -6.39
CA ARG A 61 3.59 -9.69 -5.25
C ARG A 61 4.73 -10.33 -4.45
N GLY A 62 4.58 -11.58 -4.02
CA GLY A 62 5.62 -12.31 -3.31
C GLY A 62 6.91 -12.52 -4.12
N LEU A 63 6.78 -12.74 -5.43
CA LEU A 63 7.92 -12.87 -6.34
C LEU A 63 8.78 -11.60 -6.36
N HIS A 64 8.17 -10.43 -6.54
CA HIS A 64 8.89 -9.15 -6.50
C HIS A 64 9.46 -8.83 -5.12
N HIS A 65 8.82 -9.32 -4.06
CA HIS A 65 9.32 -9.14 -2.71
C HIS A 65 10.68 -9.81 -2.48
N LEU A 66 10.99 -10.93 -3.16
CA LEU A 66 12.33 -11.52 -3.13
C LEU A 66 13.40 -10.52 -3.60
N VAL A 67 13.10 -9.81 -4.69
CA VAL A 67 13.99 -8.79 -5.25
C VAL A 67 14.12 -7.61 -4.27
N TYR A 68 13.01 -7.17 -3.66
CA TYR A 68 13.01 -6.09 -2.69
C TYR A 68 13.87 -6.40 -1.48
N GLU A 69 13.84 -7.62 -0.94
CA GLU A 69 14.67 -8.02 0.21
C GLU A 69 16.17 -7.90 -0.09
N VAL A 70 16.60 -8.20 -1.31
CA VAL A 70 18.01 -8.04 -1.71
C VAL A 70 18.35 -6.57 -1.93
N VAL A 71 17.50 -5.82 -2.65
CA VAL A 71 17.70 -4.38 -2.89
C VAL A 71 17.73 -3.60 -1.58
N ASP A 72 16.82 -3.88 -0.66
CA ASP A 72 16.73 -3.19 0.63
C ASP A 72 18.00 -3.43 1.47
N ASN A 73 18.66 -4.58 1.35
CA ASN A 73 19.99 -4.79 1.98
C ASN A 73 21.07 -3.87 1.40
N SER A 74 21.10 -3.70 0.08
CA SER A 74 22.02 -2.76 -0.58
C SER A 74 21.70 -1.30 -0.23
N ILE A 75 20.42 -0.97 -0.07
CA ILE A 75 19.97 0.35 0.40
C ILE A 75 20.39 0.60 1.85
N ASP A 76 20.35 -0.41 2.72
CA ASP A 76 20.83 -0.27 4.11
C ASP A 76 22.35 0.04 4.15
N GLU A 77 23.15 -0.57 3.26
CA GLU A 77 24.58 -0.19 3.08
C GLU A 77 24.74 1.24 2.57
N ALA A 78 23.83 1.72 1.71
CA ALA A 78 23.83 3.09 1.22
C ALA A 78 23.43 4.08 2.31
N MET A 79 22.44 3.75 3.14
CA MET A 79 22.05 4.53 4.32
C MET A 79 23.17 4.63 5.35
N ALA A 80 23.99 3.58 5.48
CA ALA A 80 25.21 3.59 6.29
C ALA A 80 26.37 4.39 5.65
N GLY A 81 26.21 4.89 4.42
CA GLY A 81 27.18 5.73 3.72
C GLY A 81 28.28 4.96 2.98
N HIS A 82 28.10 3.66 2.77
CA HIS A 82 29.10 2.79 2.16
C HIS A 82 28.81 2.37 0.71
N CYS A 83 27.55 2.46 0.27
CA CYS A 83 27.12 2.13 -1.09
C CYS A 83 26.63 3.39 -1.83
N ARG A 84 26.94 3.48 -3.12
CA ARG A 84 26.52 4.55 -4.05
C ARG A 84 25.91 4.03 -5.34
N HIS A 85 26.20 2.80 -5.75
CA HIS A 85 25.70 2.23 -7.00
C HIS A 85 25.04 0.88 -6.71
N ILE A 86 23.80 0.73 -7.15
CA ILE A 86 23.05 -0.52 -7.07
C ILE A 86 22.57 -0.88 -8.47
N HIS A 87 22.92 -2.08 -8.94
CA HIS A 87 22.52 -2.58 -10.25
C HIS A 87 21.61 -3.79 -10.11
N LEU A 88 20.38 -3.65 -10.57
CA LEU A 88 19.42 -4.74 -10.69
C LEU A 88 19.36 -5.20 -12.15
N THR A 89 19.51 -6.49 -12.37
CA THR A 89 19.42 -7.11 -13.71
C THR A 89 18.38 -8.22 -13.68
N ILE A 90 17.42 -8.16 -14.61
CA ILE A 90 16.50 -9.26 -14.93
C ILE A 90 17.11 -9.99 -16.12
N HIS A 91 17.47 -11.26 -15.92
CA HIS A 91 18.18 -12.06 -16.91
C HIS A 91 17.22 -12.81 -17.84
N ALA A 92 17.71 -13.16 -19.04
CA ALA A 92 16.95 -13.91 -20.04
C ALA A 92 16.52 -15.32 -19.57
N ASP A 93 17.23 -15.90 -18.60
CA ASP A 93 16.92 -17.20 -18.00
C ASP A 93 15.84 -17.14 -16.89
N GLY A 94 15.26 -15.96 -16.64
CA GLY A 94 14.27 -15.74 -15.59
C GLY A 94 14.87 -15.48 -14.21
N SER A 95 16.20 -15.47 -14.07
CA SER A 95 16.86 -15.09 -12.82
C SER A 95 16.93 -13.58 -12.64
N ALA A 96 17.12 -13.13 -11.39
CA ALA A 96 17.43 -11.74 -11.08
C ALA A 96 18.79 -11.65 -10.40
N SER A 97 19.55 -10.58 -10.67
CA SER A 97 20.74 -10.24 -9.88
C SER A 97 20.69 -8.81 -9.37
N ILE A 98 21.18 -8.63 -8.15
CA ILE A 98 21.37 -7.34 -7.51
C ILE A 98 22.83 -7.25 -7.11
N ALA A 99 23.53 -6.23 -7.57
CA ALA A 99 24.91 -5.92 -7.22
C ALA A 99 25.01 -4.52 -6.61
N ASP A 100 25.76 -4.40 -5.52
CA ASP A 100 26.09 -3.12 -4.89
C ASP A 100 27.61 -2.90 -4.80
N ASP A 101 28.01 -1.66 -4.55
CA ASP A 101 29.39 -1.26 -4.27
C ASP A 101 29.64 -0.98 -2.76
N GLY A 102 28.85 -1.62 -1.89
CA GLY A 102 28.95 -1.49 -0.43
C GLY A 102 30.20 -2.17 0.16
N ARG A 103 30.18 -2.45 1.47
CA ARG A 103 31.32 -3.08 2.17
C ARG A 103 31.54 -4.55 1.82
N GLY A 104 30.51 -5.23 1.31
CA GLY A 104 30.49 -6.68 1.11
C GLY A 104 30.14 -7.45 2.40
N ILE A 105 29.28 -8.46 2.30
CA ILE A 105 28.93 -9.35 3.43
C ILE A 105 30.20 -9.97 4.05
N PRO A 106 30.35 -10.07 5.38
CA PRO A 106 31.52 -10.71 5.97
C PRO A 106 31.66 -12.18 5.54
N VAL A 107 32.87 -12.58 5.13
CA VAL A 107 33.16 -13.93 4.59
C VAL A 107 33.95 -14.81 5.56
N GLY A 108 34.50 -14.23 6.63
CA GLY A 108 35.25 -14.96 7.64
C GLY A 108 34.38 -15.87 8.53
N PRO A 109 34.99 -16.73 9.36
CA PRO A 109 34.27 -17.62 10.27
C PRO A 109 33.30 -16.87 11.19
N HIS A 110 32.12 -17.42 11.42
CA HIS A 110 31.14 -16.83 12.32
C HIS A 110 31.46 -17.15 13.78
N HIS A 111 31.37 -16.16 14.68
CA HIS A 111 31.76 -16.33 16.09
C HIS A 111 30.94 -17.38 16.87
N GLN A 112 29.65 -17.56 16.55
CA GLN A 112 28.80 -18.60 17.15
C GLN A 112 28.82 -19.94 16.38
N PHE A 113 29.23 -19.92 15.10
CA PHE A 113 29.23 -21.08 14.21
C PHE A 113 30.61 -21.17 13.57
N ALA A 114 31.61 -21.57 14.35
CA ALA A 114 33.02 -21.49 13.97
C ALA A 114 33.38 -22.35 12.75
N ASP A 115 32.55 -23.34 12.43
CA ASP A 115 32.65 -24.23 11.27
C ASP A 115 32.05 -23.63 9.99
N LYS A 116 31.35 -22.50 10.08
CA LYS A 116 30.66 -21.83 8.96
C LYS A 116 31.21 -20.43 8.72
N SER A 117 31.24 -20.02 7.45
CA SER A 117 31.48 -18.61 7.13
C SER A 117 30.29 -17.76 7.57
N THR A 118 30.54 -16.47 7.84
CA THR A 118 29.47 -15.53 8.15
C THR A 118 28.52 -15.36 6.97
N LEU A 119 29.02 -15.41 5.73
CA LEU A 119 28.22 -15.45 4.50
C LEU A 119 27.24 -16.63 4.49
N GLU A 120 27.71 -17.83 4.83
CA GLU A 120 26.85 -19.01 4.89
C GLU A 120 25.80 -18.88 5.99
N VAL A 121 26.18 -18.37 7.16
CA VAL A 121 25.25 -18.19 8.29
C VAL A 121 24.11 -17.24 7.90
N VAL A 122 24.40 -16.07 7.32
CA VAL A 122 23.33 -15.12 6.94
C VAL A 122 22.42 -15.63 5.82
N LEU A 123 22.92 -16.50 4.94
CA LEU A 123 22.12 -17.08 3.85
C LEU A 123 21.35 -18.35 4.24
N THR A 124 21.69 -19.01 5.35
CA THR A 124 21.11 -20.31 5.73
C THR A 124 20.39 -20.33 7.08
N LYS A 125 20.67 -19.35 7.96
CA LYS A 125 20.06 -19.27 9.29
C LYS A 125 19.09 -18.08 9.35
N PRO A 126 17.79 -18.32 9.57
CA PRO A 126 16.86 -17.23 9.81
C PRO A 126 17.25 -16.50 11.11
N HIS A 127 16.99 -15.19 11.15
CA HIS A 127 17.33 -14.32 12.27
C HIS A 127 18.84 -14.19 12.52
N ALA A 128 19.65 -14.33 11.46
CA ALA A 128 21.08 -14.08 11.51
C ALA A 128 21.44 -12.83 10.69
N GLY A 129 22.05 -11.83 11.34
CA GLY A 129 22.46 -10.59 10.67
C GLY A 129 23.03 -9.55 11.63
N GLY A 130 23.82 -8.62 11.10
CA GLY A 130 24.40 -7.51 11.87
C GLY A 130 23.43 -6.35 12.15
N LYS A 131 22.14 -6.52 11.85
CA LYS A 131 21.09 -5.48 11.95
C LYS A 131 20.36 -5.49 13.30
N PHE A 132 20.73 -6.41 14.21
CA PHE A 132 20.18 -6.49 15.57
C PHE A 132 20.94 -5.62 16.58
N ASP A 133 22.06 -5.05 16.18
CA ASP A 133 22.91 -4.21 17.03
C ASP A 133 23.18 -2.88 16.35
N HIS A 134 23.04 -1.77 17.10
CA HIS A 134 23.09 -0.40 16.56
C HIS A 134 24.50 0.04 16.14
N ASP A 135 25.51 -0.76 16.45
CA ASP A 135 26.91 -0.47 16.16
C ASP A 135 27.22 -0.48 14.65
N THR A 136 26.56 -1.35 13.87
CA THR A 136 26.83 -1.50 12.42
C THR A 136 25.83 -0.75 11.56
N TYR A 137 24.55 -0.72 11.96
CA TYR A 137 23.48 -0.01 11.27
C TYR A 137 22.66 0.78 12.28
N LYS A 138 22.81 2.11 12.28
CA LYS A 138 22.03 2.99 13.16
C LYS A 138 20.54 3.03 12.82
N VAL A 139 20.22 2.84 11.54
CA VAL A 139 18.88 2.82 10.97
C VAL A 139 18.89 1.83 9.81
N SER A 140 17.91 0.92 9.74
CA SER A 140 17.77 -0.03 8.63
C SER A 140 16.31 -0.41 8.36
N GLY A 141 15.97 -0.75 7.12
CA GLY A 141 14.66 -1.31 6.79
C GLY A 141 14.53 -2.80 7.16
N GLY A 142 15.65 -3.54 7.14
CA GLY A 142 15.71 -4.98 7.42
C GLY A 142 15.86 -5.33 8.90
N LEU A 143 14.77 -5.45 9.66
CA LEU A 143 14.83 -5.68 11.11
C LEU A 143 14.92 -7.13 11.56
N HIS A 144 14.44 -8.07 10.73
CA HIS A 144 14.15 -9.43 11.21
C HIS A 144 15.30 -10.42 10.97
N GLY A 145 16.32 -10.04 10.18
CA GLY A 145 17.45 -10.91 9.82
C GLY A 145 17.04 -12.18 9.06
N VAL A 146 15.93 -12.13 8.31
CA VAL A 146 15.42 -13.26 7.51
C VAL A 146 15.43 -12.99 6.01
N GLY A 147 15.58 -11.74 5.56
CA GLY A 147 15.36 -11.32 4.17
C GLY A 147 16.10 -12.17 3.14
N VAL A 148 17.43 -12.09 3.12
CA VAL A 148 18.25 -12.83 2.14
C VAL A 148 18.21 -14.35 2.35
N THR A 149 17.99 -14.82 3.59
CA THR A 149 17.77 -16.24 3.88
C THR A 149 16.51 -16.76 3.22
N VAL A 150 15.42 -15.97 3.24
CA VAL A 150 14.15 -16.30 2.59
C VAL A 150 14.32 -16.31 1.08
N VAL A 151 15.06 -15.35 0.51
CA VAL A 151 15.40 -15.37 -0.93
C VAL A 151 16.14 -16.65 -1.29
N ASN A 152 17.15 -17.04 -0.51
CA ASN A 152 17.89 -18.29 -0.73
C ASN A 152 16.98 -19.52 -0.62
N ALA A 153 16.14 -19.59 0.42
CA ALA A 153 15.22 -20.69 0.66
C ALA A 153 14.20 -20.86 -0.46
N LEU A 154 13.69 -19.77 -1.03
CA LEU A 154 12.63 -19.78 -2.05
C LEU A 154 13.16 -19.74 -3.49
N SER A 155 14.46 -19.93 -3.66
CA SER A 155 15.11 -20.02 -4.97
C SER A 155 15.44 -21.47 -5.31
N GLU A 156 15.35 -21.84 -6.58
CA GLU A 156 15.89 -23.12 -7.09
C GLU A 156 17.40 -23.15 -6.87
N TRP A 157 18.08 -22.06 -7.25
CA TRP A 157 19.48 -21.83 -6.98
C TRP A 157 19.76 -20.36 -6.66
N LEU A 158 20.82 -20.12 -5.88
CA LEU A 158 21.34 -18.79 -5.58
C LEU A 158 22.87 -18.79 -5.64
N GLU A 159 23.44 -17.76 -6.26
CA GLU A 159 24.87 -17.49 -6.30
C GLU A 159 25.14 -16.20 -5.50
N ALA A 160 25.99 -16.32 -4.48
CA ALA A 160 26.48 -15.18 -3.70
C ALA A 160 27.95 -14.90 -4.03
N GLU A 161 28.22 -13.70 -4.52
CA GLU A 161 29.56 -13.21 -4.84
C GLU A 161 29.86 -11.96 -3.99
N VAL A 162 30.97 -11.97 -3.28
CA VAL A 162 31.37 -10.89 -2.37
C VAL A 162 32.76 -10.39 -2.75
N HIS A 163 32.86 -9.09 -2.99
CA HIS A 163 34.11 -8.40 -3.24
C HIS A 163 34.58 -7.79 -1.92
N ARG A 164 35.61 -8.36 -1.30
CA ARG A 164 36.11 -7.92 0.01
C ARG A 164 37.54 -8.37 0.23
N GLU A 165 38.34 -7.54 0.92
CA GLU A 165 39.73 -7.84 1.29
C GLU A 165 40.63 -8.16 0.07
N GLY A 166 40.36 -7.51 -1.06
CA GLY A 166 41.12 -7.67 -2.30
C GLY A 166 40.83 -8.97 -3.06
N GLN A 167 39.84 -9.75 -2.64
CA GLN A 167 39.45 -11.04 -3.23
C GLN A 167 37.96 -11.05 -3.60
N VAL A 168 37.63 -11.83 -4.62
CA VAL A 168 36.27 -12.22 -4.98
C VAL A 168 35.98 -13.57 -4.32
N TRP A 169 35.04 -13.56 -3.39
CA TRP A 169 34.57 -14.73 -2.67
C TRP A 169 33.25 -15.19 -3.26
N ARG A 170 33.04 -16.51 -3.40
CA ARG A 170 31.81 -17.07 -3.96
C ARG A 170 31.31 -18.26 -3.17
N GLN A 171 30.00 -18.36 -3.03
CA GLN A 171 29.30 -19.55 -2.53
C GLN A 171 28.00 -19.74 -3.34
N ASP A 172 27.68 -20.99 -3.64
CA ASP A 172 26.49 -21.36 -4.42
C ASP A 172 25.55 -22.19 -3.55
N TYR A 173 24.25 -22.06 -3.77
CA TYR A 173 23.18 -22.69 -3.00
C TYR A 173 22.13 -23.31 -3.93
N GLU A 174 21.46 -24.34 -3.45
CA GLU A 174 20.32 -25.00 -4.10
C GLU A 174 19.21 -25.18 -3.07
N GLN A 175 18.04 -24.60 -3.32
CA GLN A 175 16.89 -24.64 -2.41
C GLN A 175 17.21 -24.24 -0.95
N GLY A 176 18.09 -23.25 -0.77
CA GLY A 176 18.53 -22.76 0.53
C GLY A 176 19.75 -23.47 1.13
N GLU A 177 20.18 -24.60 0.56
CA GLU A 177 21.30 -25.41 1.08
C GLU A 177 22.62 -25.06 0.37
N PRO A 178 23.74 -24.89 1.09
CA PRO A 178 25.03 -24.58 0.48
C PRO A 178 25.59 -25.78 -0.30
N LYS A 179 26.06 -25.54 -1.52
CA LYS A 179 26.69 -26.58 -2.38
C LYS A 179 28.14 -26.88 -2.01
N GLY A 180 28.72 -26.08 -1.13
CA GLY A 180 30.09 -26.20 -0.67
C GLY A 180 30.52 -24.99 0.16
N PRO A 181 31.77 -24.97 0.66
CA PRO A 181 32.29 -23.85 1.42
C PRO A 181 32.52 -22.61 0.54
N VAL A 182 32.62 -21.43 1.17
CA VAL A 182 33.04 -20.20 0.49
C VAL A 182 34.43 -20.40 -0.13
N ARG A 183 34.56 -20.03 -1.41
CA ARG A 183 35.82 -20.14 -2.16
C ARG A 183 36.27 -18.80 -2.73
N VAL A 184 37.57 -18.60 -2.85
CA VAL A 184 38.15 -17.47 -3.60
C VAL A 184 38.14 -17.81 -5.08
N THR A 185 37.66 -16.89 -5.91
CA THR A 185 37.56 -17.05 -7.38
C THR A 185 38.49 -16.14 -8.16
N GLY A 186 39.03 -15.09 -7.53
CA GLY A 186 40.04 -14.23 -8.15
C GLY A 186 40.31 -12.97 -7.34
N PRO A 187 41.34 -12.18 -7.71
CA PRO A 187 41.61 -10.88 -7.09
C PRO A 187 40.63 -9.80 -7.57
N THR A 188 40.34 -8.82 -6.70
CA THR A 188 39.54 -7.64 -7.06
C THR A 188 40.11 -6.36 -6.43
N LYS A 189 39.78 -5.21 -7.01
CA LYS A 189 40.06 -3.88 -6.47
C LYS A 189 38.82 -3.16 -5.95
N THR A 190 37.64 -3.74 -6.17
CA THR A 190 36.37 -3.18 -5.74
C THR A 190 35.87 -3.87 -4.47
N THR A 191 34.85 -3.29 -3.85
CA THR A 191 34.08 -3.89 -2.77
C THR A 191 32.62 -4.00 -3.18
N GLY A 192 31.86 -4.85 -2.51
CA GLY A 192 30.43 -5.00 -2.75
C GLY A 192 29.93 -6.42 -2.63
N THR A 193 28.63 -6.59 -2.79
CA THR A 193 27.98 -7.90 -2.87
C THR A 193 27.17 -8.00 -4.15
N LYS A 194 27.21 -9.15 -4.81
CA LYS A 194 26.28 -9.54 -5.87
C LYS A 194 25.55 -10.81 -5.46
N ILE A 195 24.22 -10.73 -5.41
CA ILE A 195 23.34 -11.89 -5.23
C ILE A 195 22.60 -12.11 -6.55
N ARG A 196 22.71 -13.32 -7.09
CA ARG A 196 21.92 -13.75 -8.25
C ARG A 196 21.11 -14.98 -7.86
N PHE A 197 19.84 -15.01 -8.23
CA PHE A 197 18.96 -16.11 -7.85
C PHE A 197 17.89 -16.38 -8.90
N LEU A 198 17.49 -17.65 -9.03
CA LEU A 198 16.33 -18.07 -9.80
C LEU A 198 15.25 -18.54 -8.83
N PRO A 199 14.06 -17.91 -8.78
CA PRO A 199 12.95 -18.35 -7.96
C PRO A 199 12.56 -19.81 -8.26
N ASP A 200 12.11 -20.54 -7.24
CA ASP A 200 11.78 -21.97 -7.39
C ASP A 200 10.40 -22.17 -8.05
N ALA A 201 10.36 -22.81 -9.22
CA ALA A 201 9.15 -23.09 -9.96
C ALA A 201 8.20 -24.09 -9.26
N ALA A 202 8.66 -24.80 -8.22
CA ALA A 202 7.80 -25.63 -7.37
C ALA A 202 7.02 -24.80 -6.33
N ILE A 203 7.41 -23.54 -6.10
CA ILE A 203 6.78 -22.62 -5.13
C ILE A 203 5.97 -21.53 -5.84
N PHE A 204 6.48 -21.01 -6.95
CA PHE A 204 5.84 -19.93 -7.71
C PHE A 204 5.18 -20.47 -8.98
N ASP A 205 3.87 -20.22 -9.13
CA ASP A 205 3.10 -20.65 -10.31
C ASP A 205 3.59 -20.00 -11.62
N LYS A 206 4.10 -18.77 -11.53
CA LYS A 206 4.65 -18.01 -12.65
C LYS A 206 5.86 -17.20 -12.20
N ILE A 207 7.02 -17.45 -12.83
CA ILE A 207 8.24 -16.68 -12.62
C ILE A 207 8.33 -15.64 -13.73
N ASP A 208 7.81 -14.45 -13.45
CA ASP A 208 7.83 -13.32 -14.37
C ASP A 208 7.98 -12.03 -13.58
N PHE A 209 9.21 -11.50 -13.56
CA PHE A 209 9.50 -10.20 -12.98
C PHE A 209 8.95 -9.10 -13.90
N ASP A 210 8.02 -8.32 -13.40
CA ASP A 210 7.44 -7.18 -14.09
C ASP A 210 8.40 -5.99 -14.02
N HIS A 211 8.86 -5.55 -15.19
CA HIS A 211 9.79 -4.43 -15.31
C HIS A 211 9.23 -3.15 -14.71
N ASP A 212 7.96 -2.81 -15.01
CA ASP A 212 7.38 -1.52 -14.64
C ASP A 212 7.12 -1.45 -13.12
N VAL A 213 6.81 -2.59 -12.49
CA VAL A 213 6.72 -2.71 -11.02
C VAL A 213 8.08 -2.43 -10.37
N LEU A 214 9.15 -3.06 -10.87
CA LEU A 214 10.51 -2.87 -10.36
C LEU A 214 11.03 -1.45 -10.63
N GLU A 215 10.80 -0.94 -11.83
CA GLU A 215 11.15 0.42 -12.26
C GLU A 215 10.57 1.46 -11.30
N LYS A 216 9.28 1.33 -10.99
CA LYS A 216 8.60 2.22 -10.04
C LYS A 216 9.26 2.17 -8.67
N ARG A 217 9.49 0.96 -8.11
CA ARG A 217 10.09 0.81 -6.78
C ARG A 217 11.52 1.36 -6.72
N LEU A 218 12.35 1.08 -7.71
CA LEU A 218 13.74 1.55 -7.76
C LEU A 218 13.81 3.07 -7.91
N ARG A 219 12.91 3.67 -8.69
CA ARG A 219 12.77 5.12 -8.81
C ARG A 219 12.40 5.76 -7.47
N GLU A 220 11.46 5.19 -6.72
CA GLU A 220 11.11 5.64 -5.37
C GLU A 220 12.33 5.58 -4.43
N LEU A 221 13.07 4.46 -4.44
CA LEU A 221 14.28 4.30 -3.62
C LEU A 221 15.38 5.32 -3.95
N ALA A 222 15.57 5.66 -5.22
CA ALA A 222 16.54 6.68 -5.64
C ALA A 222 16.16 8.07 -5.11
N TYR A 223 14.87 8.39 -5.03
CA TYR A 223 14.41 9.64 -4.41
C TYR A 223 14.57 9.66 -2.89
N LEU A 224 14.33 8.53 -2.23
CA LEU A 224 14.47 8.39 -0.77
C LEU A 224 15.94 8.43 -0.31
N ASN A 225 16.88 8.12 -1.21
CA ASN A 225 18.30 8.03 -0.93
C ASN A 225 19.11 8.94 -1.87
N ARG A 226 19.22 10.22 -1.49
CA ARG A 226 20.00 11.21 -2.24
C ARG A 226 21.42 10.73 -2.54
N GLY A 227 21.83 10.85 -3.80
CA GLY A 227 23.18 10.51 -4.23
C GLY A 227 23.45 9.02 -4.45
N VAL A 228 22.43 8.16 -4.36
CA VAL A 228 22.52 6.74 -4.74
C VAL A 228 22.02 6.57 -6.18
N ALA A 229 22.85 6.02 -7.04
CA ALA A 229 22.50 5.66 -8.40
C ALA A 229 21.98 4.21 -8.43
N ILE A 230 20.78 4.02 -8.97
CA ILE A 230 20.16 2.70 -9.11
C ILE A 230 19.91 2.44 -10.58
N ARG A 231 20.43 1.34 -11.11
CA ARG A 231 20.25 0.93 -12.50
C ARG A 231 19.37 -0.31 -12.57
N LEU A 232 18.40 -0.30 -13.49
CA LEU A 232 17.59 -1.45 -13.88
C LEU A 232 17.97 -1.87 -15.30
N THR A 233 18.31 -3.14 -15.50
CA THR A 233 18.56 -3.73 -16.82
C THR A 233 17.65 -4.96 -17.00
N ASP A 234 16.88 -5.00 -18.08
CA ASP A 234 16.09 -6.18 -18.48
C ASP A 234 16.65 -6.77 -19.76
N GLU A 235 17.17 -8.00 -19.70
CA GLU A 235 17.85 -8.71 -20.79
C GLU A 235 16.92 -9.65 -21.56
N ARG A 236 15.62 -9.71 -21.25
CA ARG A 236 14.69 -10.68 -21.87
C ARG A 236 14.25 -10.31 -23.29
N GLY A 237 14.41 -9.04 -23.69
CA GLY A 237 14.09 -8.56 -25.04
C GLY A 237 15.24 -8.73 -26.05
N ASP A 238 14.96 -8.47 -27.33
CA ASP A 238 15.98 -8.51 -28.41
C ASP A 238 17.14 -7.53 -28.14
N GLU A 239 16.84 -6.39 -27.52
CA GLU A 239 17.82 -5.44 -26.99
C GLU A 239 17.57 -5.21 -25.49
N PRO A 240 18.62 -5.13 -24.65
CA PRO A 240 18.45 -4.88 -23.22
C PRO A 240 17.78 -3.51 -22.94
N ARG A 241 16.66 -3.51 -22.22
CA ARG A 241 16.04 -2.27 -21.72
C ARG A 241 16.82 -1.81 -20.49
N GLN A 242 17.30 -0.56 -20.51
CA GLN A 242 18.12 -0.01 -19.44
C GLN A 242 17.59 1.32 -18.96
N GLU A 243 17.48 1.44 -17.64
CA GLU A 243 17.06 2.66 -16.97
C GLU A 243 17.97 2.96 -15.78
N GLU A 244 18.24 4.23 -15.57
CA GLU A 244 19.06 4.70 -14.46
C GLU A 244 18.28 5.76 -13.67
N PHE A 245 18.25 5.59 -12.36
CA PHE A 245 17.58 6.46 -11.42
C PHE A 245 18.62 7.08 -10.50
N TYR A 246 18.61 8.42 -10.44
CA TYR A 246 19.49 9.18 -9.58
C TYR A 246 18.76 10.46 -9.16
N SER A 247 18.81 10.80 -7.87
CA SER A 247 18.22 12.05 -7.36
C SER A 247 19.21 12.81 -6.49
N SER A 248 19.33 14.10 -6.76
CA SER A 248 20.14 15.02 -5.95
C SER A 248 19.29 15.79 -4.93
N GLY A 249 18.06 16.16 -5.31
CA GLY A 249 17.10 16.87 -4.46
C GLY A 249 16.27 15.95 -3.54
N GLY A 250 16.29 14.63 -3.78
CA GLY A 250 15.58 13.64 -2.97
C GLY A 250 14.07 13.85 -2.97
N LEU A 251 13.45 13.94 -1.79
CA LEU A 251 11.99 14.06 -1.65
C LEU A 251 11.37 15.26 -2.39
N SER A 252 12.13 16.35 -2.58
CA SER A 252 11.69 17.52 -3.36
C SER A 252 11.41 17.16 -4.82
N GLU A 253 12.34 16.44 -5.45
CA GLU A 253 12.18 15.94 -6.83
C GLU A 253 11.08 14.87 -6.89
N PHE A 254 10.94 14.07 -5.83
CA PHE A 254 9.91 13.03 -5.78
C PHE A 254 8.49 13.62 -5.76
N VAL A 255 8.23 14.62 -4.91
CA VAL A 255 6.94 15.31 -4.90
C VAL A 255 6.67 15.99 -6.24
N ALA A 256 7.67 16.61 -6.85
CA ALA A 256 7.52 17.18 -8.20
C ALA A 256 7.18 16.12 -9.24
N TYR A 257 7.81 14.93 -9.17
CA TYR A 257 7.52 13.80 -10.04
C TYR A 257 6.08 13.29 -9.86
N LEU A 258 5.58 13.18 -8.63
CA LEU A 258 4.19 12.81 -8.36
C LEU A 258 3.20 13.85 -8.90
N ASN A 259 3.57 15.14 -8.87
CA ASN A 259 2.76 16.24 -9.39
C ASN A 259 2.94 16.51 -10.89
N ARG A 260 3.71 15.72 -11.65
CA ARG A 260 4.04 16.01 -13.06
C ARG A 260 2.83 16.17 -14.01
N ALA A 261 1.70 15.58 -13.65
CA ALA A 261 0.45 15.66 -14.41
C ALA A 261 -0.53 16.71 -13.86
N GLN A 262 -0.14 17.46 -12.82
CA GLN A 262 -0.96 18.45 -12.13
C GLN A 262 -0.37 19.86 -12.28
N ASN A 263 -1.18 20.89 -12.00
CA ASN A 263 -0.73 22.28 -11.97
C ASN A 263 -0.32 22.67 -10.52
N PRO A 264 0.98 22.79 -10.20
CA PRO A 264 1.42 23.14 -8.85
C PRO A 264 1.17 24.61 -8.51
N LEU A 265 0.80 24.90 -7.26
CA LEU A 265 0.56 26.26 -6.78
C LEU A 265 1.85 26.98 -6.36
N HIS A 266 2.85 26.21 -5.94
CA HIS A 266 4.16 26.68 -5.47
C HIS A 266 5.23 25.59 -5.72
N PRO A 267 6.54 25.93 -5.67
CA PRO A 267 7.61 24.93 -5.73
C PRO A 267 7.53 23.93 -4.55
N PRO A 268 8.06 22.70 -4.69
CA PRO A 268 8.10 21.74 -3.59
C PRO A 268 8.82 22.32 -2.36
N VAL A 269 8.33 21.93 -1.18
CA VAL A 269 8.86 22.37 0.12
C VAL A 269 9.35 21.14 0.85
N VAL A 270 10.52 21.22 1.48
CA VAL A 270 11.06 20.17 2.35
C VAL A 270 11.09 20.68 3.78
N LEU A 271 10.47 19.94 4.67
CA LEU A 271 10.41 20.13 6.10
C LEU A 271 11.26 19.03 6.73
N SER A 272 12.33 19.39 7.45
CA SER A 272 13.25 18.40 8.01
C SER A 272 13.64 18.72 9.43
N GLY A 273 13.85 17.69 10.24
CA GLY A 273 14.31 17.85 11.61
C GLY A 273 14.76 16.52 12.19
N LYS A 274 15.44 16.59 13.33
CA LYS A 274 15.97 15.42 14.03
C LYS A 274 15.67 15.53 15.51
N ASP A 275 15.25 14.43 16.10
CA ASP A 275 15.25 14.25 17.55
C ASP A 275 16.56 13.58 17.96
N GLU A 276 17.44 14.31 18.65
CA GLU A 276 18.76 13.80 19.05
C GLU A 276 18.67 12.73 20.13
N GLU A 277 17.68 12.83 21.04
CA GLU A 277 17.52 11.90 22.17
C GLU A 277 17.09 10.52 21.69
N ARG A 278 16.14 10.46 20.75
CA ARG A 278 15.61 9.22 20.17
C ARG A 278 16.29 8.82 18.87
N ALA A 279 17.22 9.63 18.38
CA ALA A 279 17.90 9.46 17.09
C ALA A 279 16.94 9.26 15.90
N VAL A 280 15.77 9.89 15.95
CA VAL A 280 14.77 9.85 14.87
C VAL A 280 14.97 11.04 13.94
N GLU A 281 15.10 10.76 12.64
CA GLU A 281 15.14 11.81 11.62
C GLU A 281 13.82 11.86 10.87
N VAL A 282 13.33 13.07 10.63
CA VAL A 282 12.06 13.32 9.92
C VAL A 282 12.36 14.19 8.72
N GLU A 283 11.90 13.76 7.56
CA GLU A 283 11.92 14.54 6.33
C GLU A 283 10.58 14.42 5.62
N VAL A 284 9.93 15.57 5.39
CA VAL A 284 8.63 15.64 4.71
C VAL A 284 8.78 16.57 3.53
N ALA A 285 8.47 16.10 2.32
CA ALA A 285 8.29 16.98 1.18
C ALA A 285 6.80 17.17 0.89
N LEU A 286 6.38 18.39 0.56
CA LEU A 286 5.00 18.68 0.20
C LEU A 286 4.89 19.73 -0.90
N GLN A 287 3.80 19.65 -1.67
CA GLN A 287 3.45 20.61 -2.71
C GLN A 287 1.94 20.57 -2.94
N TYR A 288 1.30 21.75 -2.92
CA TYR A 288 -0.09 21.88 -3.31
C TYR A 288 -0.24 22.07 -4.82
N ASN A 289 -1.30 21.52 -5.37
CA ASN A 289 -1.70 21.64 -6.76
C ASN A 289 -3.18 22.05 -6.88
N GLU A 290 -3.66 22.29 -8.10
CA GLU A 290 -5.04 22.73 -8.35
C GLU A 290 -6.10 21.62 -8.21
N SER A 291 -5.70 20.34 -8.20
CA SER A 291 -6.62 19.19 -8.14
C SER A 291 -7.37 19.11 -6.82
N ILE A 292 -8.44 18.31 -6.78
CA ILE A 292 -9.24 18.11 -5.57
C ILE A 292 -8.73 16.96 -4.69
N SER A 293 -7.86 16.10 -5.24
CA SER A 293 -7.45 14.85 -4.60
C SER A 293 -6.23 15.06 -3.71
N GLU A 294 -6.20 14.37 -2.57
CA GLU A 294 -5.01 14.22 -1.74
C GLU A 294 -4.16 13.06 -2.29
N LEU A 295 -2.84 13.25 -2.33
CA LEU A 295 -1.86 12.19 -2.56
C LEU A 295 -0.79 12.24 -1.48
N VAL A 296 -0.95 11.42 -0.44
CA VAL A 296 0.03 11.33 0.65
C VAL A 296 0.62 9.93 0.69
N VAL A 297 1.95 9.86 0.65
CA VAL A 297 2.72 8.61 0.75
C VAL A 297 3.65 8.70 1.95
N SER A 298 3.82 7.60 2.68
CA SER A 298 4.61 7.58 3.91
C SER A 298 5.61 6.42 3.92
N TYR A 299 6.78 6.67 4.49
CA TYR A 299 7.91 5.76 4.54
C TYR A 299 8.53 5.75 5.93
N CYS A 300 8.93 4.56 6.39
CA CYS A 300 9.81 4.38 7.53
C CYS A 300 11.02 3.55 7.07
N ASN A 301 12.23 4.09 7.20
CA ASN A 301 13.47 3.44 6.77
C ASN A 301 13.40 2.90 5.33
N ASN A 302 12.92 3.74 4.39
CA ASN A 302 12.70 3.43 2.97
C ASN A 302 11.60 2.39 2.64
N ILE A 303 10.90 1.88 3.66
CA ILE A 303 9.77 0.96 3.50
C ILE A 303 8.48 1.77 3.43
N ASN A 304 7.68 1.53 2.39
CA ASN A 304 6.40 2.20 2.21
C ASN A 304 5.38 1.67 3.21
N THR A 305 4.95 2.54 4.11
CA THR A 305 3.88 2.25 5.07
C THR A 305 2.53 2.57 4.43
N VAL A 306 2.04 1.65 3.61
CA VAL A 306 0.80 1.80 2.81
C VAL A 306 -0.46 2.02 3.65
N GLU A 307 -0.48 1.52 4.89
CA GLU A 307 -1.57 1.74 5.85
C GLU A 307 -1.29 2.93 6.78
N GLY A 308 -0.17 3.64 6.58
CA GLY A 308 0.24 4.80 7.36
C GLY A 308 0.87 4.42 8.69
N GLY A 309 0.45 5.06 9.77
CA GLY A 309 1.01 4.85 11.11
C GLY A 309 1.17 6.14 11.89
N THR A 310 1.92 6.06 12.99
CA THR A 310 2.11 7.16 13.95
C THR A 310 2.73 8.41 13.31
N HIS A 311 3.69 8.25 12.41
CA HIS A 311 4.29 9.33 11.60
C HIS A 311 3.26 10.06 10.71
N LEU A 312 2.39 9.32 10.02
CA LEU A 312 1.33 9.93 9.19
C LEU A 312 0.31 10.70 10.03
N THR A 313 -0.09 10.15 11.18
CA THR A 313 -0.99 10.82 12.13
C THR A 313 -0.37 12.11 12.66
N GLY A 314 0.91 12.07 13.04
CA GLY A 314 1.66 13.23 13.53
C GLY A 314 1.74 14.34 12.47
N PHE A 315 2.04 13.98 11.23
CA PHE A 315 2.05 14.91 10.09
C PHE A 315 0.69 15.56 9.88
N ARG A 316 -0.40 14.78 9.78
CA ARG A 316 -1.76 15.30 9.52
C ARG A 316 -2.23 16.25 10.63
N THR A 317 -1.96 15.89 11.88
CA THR A 317 -2.28 16.72 13.05
C THR A 317 -1.52 18.04 13.03
N ALA A 318 -0.21 18.00 12.77
CA ALA A 318 0.63 19.19 12.70
C ALA A 318 0.28 20.10 11.52
N LEU A 319 0.10 19.54 10.33
CA LEU A 319 -0.31 20.27 9.13
C LEU A 319 -1.59 21.08 9.39
N THR A 320 -2.61 20.40 9.90
CA THR A 320 -3.91 21.02 10.21
C THR A 320 -3.77 22.13 11.25
N ARG A 321 -3.00 21.89 12.32
CA ARG A 321 -2.81 22.86 13.40
C ARG A 321 -2.05 24.11 12.94
N THR A 322 -0.94 23.94 12.23
CA THR A 322 -0.12 25.05 11.76
C THR A 322 -0.84 25.89 10.71
N LEU A 323 -1.48 25.25 9.72
CA LEU A 323 -2.22 25.98 8.68
C LEU A 323 -3.43 26.72 9.25
N ASN A 324 -4.16 26.13 10.20
CA ASN A 324 -5.24 26.84 10.90
C ASN A 324 -4.75 28.07 11.68
N THR A 325 -3.60 27.93 12.35
CA THR A 325 -3.01 29.03 13.11
C THR A 325 -2.61 30.18 12.19
N TYR A 326 -1.96 29.85 11.07
CA TYR A 326 -1.59 30.82 10.05
C TYR A 326 -2.80 31.44 9.33
N ALA A 327 -3.86 30.67 9.06
CA ALA A 327 -5.08 31.18 8.43
C ALA A 327 -5.75 32.27 9.29
N LYS A 328 -5.74 32.12 10.62
CA LYS A 328 -6.29 33.11 11.56
C LYS A 328 -5.54 34.44 11.53
N THR A 329 -4.22 34.43 11.28
CA THR A 329 -3.38 35.64 11.25
C THR A 329 -3.32 36.25 9.85
N ALA A 330 -3.24 35.44 8.80
CA ALA A 330 -3.05 35.89 7.41
C ALA A 330 -4.34 36.25 6.67
N ALA A 331 -5.49 35.70 7.07
CA ALA A 331 -6.80 35.96 6.49
C ALA A 331 -7.85 36.30 7.57
N PRO A 332 -7.68 37.40 8.33
CA PRO A 332 -8.63 37.79 9.35
C PRO A 332 -10.01 38.09 8.72
N ALA A 333 -10.98 37.24 9.04
CA ALA A 333 -12.41 37.54 8.99
C ALA A 333 -13.01 37.94 7.62
N ARG A 334 -12.71 37.23 6.53
CA ARG A 334 -13.50 37.40 5.29
C ARG A 334 -14.87 36.71 5.31
N ASN A 335 -15.06 35.66 6.11
CA ASN A 335 -16.35 35.01 6.33
C ASN A 335 -16.45 34.51 7.79
N LYS A 336 -17.12 35.25 8.67
CA LYS A 336 -17.23 34.92 10.11
C LYS A 336 -17.91 33.56 10.39
N ASP A 337 -18.62 33.02 9.41
CA ASP A 337 -19.37 31.76 9.54
C ASP A 337 -18.69 30.56 8.87
N LEU A 338 -17.50 30.75 8.26
CA LEU A 338 -16.80 29.70 7.54
C LEU A 338 -15.64 29.13 8.36
N THR A 339 -15.84 27.92 8.89
CA THR A 339 -14.78 27.17 9.59
C THR A 339 -14.03 26.30 8.60
N ILE A 340 -12.72 26.49 8.47
CA ILE A 340 -11.83 25.60 7.72
C ILE A 340 -11.49 24.39 8.61
N THR A 341 -11.62 23.18 8.05
CA THR A 341 -11.35 21.90 8.71
C THR A 341 -10.09 21.25 8.16
N GLY A 342 -9.62 20.16 8.78
CA GLY A 342 -8.46 19.41 8.29
C GLY A 342 -8.64 18.88 6.86
N GLU A 343 -9.83 18.41 6.50
CA GLU A 343 -10.13 17.93 5.14
C GLU A 343 -9.97 19.03 4.08
N ASP A 344 -10.35 20.26 4.42
CA ASP A 344 -10.24 21.40 3.51
C ASP A 344 -8.77 21.74 3.19
N PHE A 345 -7.84 21.46 4.13
CA PHE A 345 -6.39 21.62 3.91
C PHE A 345 -5.76 20.45 3.14
N LYS A 346 -6.42 19.30 3.03
CA LYS A 346 -5.87 18.16 2.27
C LYS A 346 -6.11 18.28 0.77
N GLU A 347 -7.05 19.13 0.37
CA GLU A 347 -7.43 19.25 -1.03
C GLU A 347 -6.23 19.67 -1.90
N GLY A 348 -5.90 18.87 -2.91
CA GLY A 348 -4.76 19.10 -3.81
C GLY A 348 -3.39 19.02 -3.14
N LEU A 349 -3.30 18.48 -1.92
CA LEU A 349 -2.03 18.22 -1.25
C LEU A 349 -1.37 16.99 -1.86
N THR A 350 -0.12 17.14 -2.30
CA THR A 350 0.79 16.01 -2.50
C THR A 350 1.89 16.07 -1.45
N ALA A 351 2.07 15.01 -0.66
CA ALA A 351 3.11 14.96 0.35
C ALA A 351 3.76 13.58 0.48
N ILE A 352 5.04 13.59 0.86
CA ILE A 352 5.84 12.40 1.11
C ILE A 352 6.44 12.57 2.50
N ILE A 353 6.12 11.65 3.40
CA ILE A 353 6.65 11.61 4.76
C ILE A 353 7.68 10.49 4.83
N SER A 354 8.94 10.80 5.14
CA SER A 354 9.99 9.82 5.35
C SER A 354 10.54 9.98 6.77
N VAL A 355 10.50 8.90 7.55
CA VAL A 355 11.12 8.85 8.88
C VAL A 355 12.23 7.82 8.92
N ARG A 356 13.32 8.16 9.60
CA ARG A 356 14.43 7.25 9.91
C ARG A 356 14.39 6.96 11.40
N VAL A 357 14.06 5.72 11.75
CA VAL A 357 13.83 5.27 13.13
C VAL A 357 14.82 4.13 13.44
N PRO A 358 15.59 4.20 14.54
CA PRO A 358 16.52 3.13 14.90
C PRO A 358 15.85 1.77 15.14
N ASP A 359 14.77 1.76 15.94
CA ASP A 359 14.00 0.56 16.29
C ASP A 359 12.53 0.69 15.86
N PRO A 360 12.22 0.58 14.55
CA PRO A 360 10.85 0.69 14.10
C PRO A 360 10.05 -0.56 14.49
N GLN A 361 8.84 -0.33 14.99
CA GLN A 361 7.87 -1.35 15.32
C GLN A 361 6.73 -1.26 14.31
N PHE A 362 6.50 -2.34 13.57
CA PHE A 362 5.42 -2.42 12.60
C PHE A 362 4.28 -3.30 13.08
N GLU A 363 3.05 -2.98 12.69
CA GLU A 363 1.91 -3.88 12.84
C GLU A 363 2.04 -5.02 11.82
N GLY A 364 2.63 -6.14 12.26
CA GLY A 364 2.81 -7.35 11.44
C GLY A 364 4.04 -7.35 10.52
N GLN A 365 4.30 -8.50 9.90
CA GLN A 365 5.51 -8.76 9.10
C GLN A 365 5.55 -7.97 7.79
N THR A 366 4.40 -7.61 7.22
CA THR A 366 4.29 -6.89 5.95
C THR A 366 4.73 -5.43 6.05
N LYS A 367 5.09 -4.95 7.25
CA LYS A 367 5.61 -3.60 7.53
C LYS A 367 4.75 -2.47 6.95
N THR A 368 3.44 -2.67 6.92
CA THR A 368 2.47 -1.76 6.28
C THR A 368 2.13 -0.56 7.12
N LYS A 369 2.27 -0.66 8.45
CA LYS A 369 1.88 0.39 9.40
C LYS A 369 2.88 0.54 10.55
N LEU A 370 3.33 1.77 10.79
CA LEU A 370 4.27 2.10 11.88
C LEU A 370 3.52 2.29 13.22
N GLY A 371 4.01 1.63 14.28
CA GLY A 371 3.40 1.59 15.61
C GLY A 371 4.15 2.33 16.73
N ASN A 372 5.33 2.90 16.48
CA ASN A 372 6.10 3.67 17.47
C ASN A 372 5.32 4.93 17.92
N GLY A 373 4.79 4.94 19.14
CA GLY A 373 3.95 6.04 19.64
C GLY A 373 4.69 7.38 19.75
N GLU A 374 5.98 7.35 20.09
CA GLU A 374 6.83 8.54 20.20
C GLU A 374 7.07 9.24 18.86
N VAL A 375 7.04 8.51 17.74
CA VAL A 375 7.29 9.06 16.41
C VAL A 375 6.19 10.04 16.01
N GLU A 376 4.95 9.85 16.47
CA GLU A 376 3.85 10.80 16.23
C GLU A 376 4.19 12.20 16.76
N GLY A 377 4.65 12.27 18.01
CA GLY A 377 5.00 13.53 18.66
C GLY A 377 6.22 14.20 18.03
N ILE A 378 7.23 13.41 17.64
CA ILE A 378 8.45 13.90 16.98
C ILE A 378 8.12 14.49 15.61
N VAL A 379 7.40 13.75 14.76
CA VAL A 379 6.98 14.24 13.44
C VAL A 379 6.11 15.48 13.59
N ALA A 380 5.16 15.47 14.53
CA ALA A 380 4.33 16.63 14.76
C ALA A 380 5.18 17.85 15.13
N LYS A 381 6.12 17.74 16.07
CA LYS A 381 7.01 18.85 16.47
C LYS A 381 7.76 19.43 15.28
N VAL A 382 8.48 18.58 14.53
CA VAL A 382 9.28 19.01 13.37
C VAL A 382 8.42 19.72 12.34
N VAL A 383 7.26 19.15 11.99
CA VAL A 383 6.36 19.73 10.99
C VAL A 383 5.79 21.05 11.49
N ASN A 384 5.40 21.18 12.76
CA ASN A 384 4.86 22.46 13.26
C ASN A 384 5.88 23.59 13.19
N GLU A 385 7.11 23.34 13.61
CA GLU A 385 8.20 24.35 13.65
C GLU A 385 8.59 24.78 12.23
N THR A 386 8.96 23.82 11.39
CA THR A 386 9.48 24.09 10.04
C THR A 386 8.41 24.58 9.07
N LEU A 387 7.17 24.10 9.18
CA LEU A 387 6.08 24.60 8.35
C LEU A 387 5.70 26.04 8.74
N ALA A 388 5.70 26.37 10.04
CA ALA A 388 5.43 27.74 10.48
C ALA A 388 6.48 28.70 9.92
N GLU A 389 7.77 28.34 10.01
CA GLU A 389 8.87 29.10 9.41
C GLU A 389 8.71 29.27 7.90
N PHE A 390 8.35 28.20 7.18
CA PHE A 390 8.09 28.26 5.75
C PHE A 390 6.97 29.24 5.40
N LEU A 391 5.84 29.21 6.13
CA LEU A 391 4.69 30.06 5.86
C LEU A 391 4.99 31.56 6.09
N GLU A 392 5.82 31.87 7.10
CA GLU A 392 6.28 33.24 7.37
C GLU A 392 7.27 33.75 6.31
N THR A 393 8.20 32.90 5.88
CA THR A 393 9.23 33.26 4.88
C THR A 393 8.70 33.24 3.44
N ASN A 394 7.59 32.53 3.16
CA ASN A 394 7.00 32.37 1.83
C ASN A 394 5.53 32.80 1.78
N PRO A 395 5.21 34.08 2.06
CA PRO A 395 3.82 34.55 2.17
C PRO A 395 3.02 34.41 0.88
N ALA A 396 3.65 34.44 -0.29
CA ALA A 396 2.98 34.24 -1.57
C ALA A 396 2.47 32.79 -1.74
N ALA A 397 3.27 31.80 -1.36
CA ALA A 397 2.86 30.39 -1.37
C ALA A 397 1.79 30.14 -0.29
N ALA A 398 2.02 30.65 0.92
CA ALA A 398 1.08 30.51 2.03
C ALA A 398 -0.31 31.07 1.68
N LYS A 399 -0.40 32.27 1.09
CA LYS A 399 -1.67 32.85 0.63
C LYS A 399 -2.41 31.98 -0.39
N LYS A 400 -1.70 31.34 -1.33
CA LYS A 400 -2.31 30.43 -2.31
C LYS A 400 -2.88 29.18 -1.64
N VAL A 401 -2.15 28.59 -0.70
CA VAL A 401 -2.60 27.42 0.07
C VAL A 401 -3.85 27.75 0.89
N ILE A 402 -3.82 28.86 1.65
CA ILE A 402 -4.98 29.28 2.45
C ILE A 402 -6.18 29.63 1.56
N ALA A 403 -5.98 30.29 0.41
CA ALA A 403 -7.05 30.57 -0.54
C ALA A 403 -7.70 29.30 -1.10
N LYS A 404 -6.89 28.27 -1.40
CA LYS A 404 -7.42 26.97 -1.84
C LYS A 404 -8.25 26.30 -0.74
N ALA A 405 -7.75 26.26 0.49
CA ALA A 405 -8.49 25.70 1.62
C ALA A 405 -9.79 26.46 1.91
N LEU A 406 -9.80 27.78 1.74
CA LEU A 406 -11.03 28.58 1.83
C LEU A 406 -12.05 28.19 0.75
N LEU A 407 -11.62 28.04 -0.50
CA LEU A 407 -12.50 27.58 -1.58
C LEU A 407 -13.02 26.15 -1.35
N ALA A 408 -12.21 25.28 -0.75
CA ALA A 408 -12.62 23.93 -0.35
C ALA A 408 -13.71 24.00 0.75
N ALA A 409 -13.49 24.82 1.78
CA ALA A 409 -14.46 25.02 2.86
C ALA A 409 -15.77 25.64 2.36
N GLU A 410 -15.72 26.64 1.46
CA GLU A 410 -16.91 27.24 0.85
C GLU A 410 -17.70 26.21 0.04
N ALA A 411 -17.01 25.38 -0.75
CA ALA A 411 -17.62 24.28 -1.49
C ALA A 411 -18.25 23.25 -0.55
N ARG A 412 -17.57 22.87 0.55
CA ARG A 412 -18.12 21.95 1.55
C ARG A 412 -19.38 22.50 2.21
N GLU A 413 -19.40 23.77 2.61
CA GLU A 413 -20.60 24.40 3.17
C GLU A 413 -21.73 24.54 2.14
N ALA A 414 -21.40 24.83 0.88
CA ALA A 414 -22.37 24.83 -0.21
C ALA A 414 -22.98 23.44 -0.43
N ALA A 415 -22.14 22.39 -0.42
CA ALA A 415 -22.58 21.01 -0.50
C ALA A 415 -23.48 20.63 0.69
N ARG A 416 -23.10 21.01 1.92
CA ARG A 416 -23.93 20.79 3.11
C ARG A 416 -25.30 21.46 2.98
N LYS A 417 -25.35 22.73 2.59
CA LYS A 417 -26.62 23.45 2.34
C LYS A 417 -27.43 22.81 1.22
N ALA A 418 -26.78 22.34 0.15
CA ALA A 418 -27.45 21.63 -0.94
C ALA A 418 -28.05 20.30 -0.47
N ARG A 419 -27.31 19.51 0.34
CA ARG A 419 -27.83 18.29 0.99
C ARG A 419 -29.01 18.62 1.90
N GLU A 420 -28.91 19.67 2.71
CA GLU A 420 -30.01 20.14 3.58
C GLU A 420 -31.24 20.57 2.76
N LEU A 421 -31.08 21.24 1.62
CA LEU A 421 -32.20 21.59 0.74
C LEU A 421 -32.88 20.35 0.13
N VAL A 422 -32.10 19.32 -0.23
CA VAL A 422 -32.63 18.03 -0.67
C VAL A 422 -33.37 17.32 0.48
N ARG A 423 -32.87 17.44 1.71
CA ARG A 423 -33.47 16.83 2.92
C ARG A 423 -34.71 17.57 3.43
N ASN A 424 -34.70 18.90 3.45
CA ASN A 424 -35.76 19.76 4.00
C ASN A 424 -37.03 19.82 3.14
N ARG A 425 -37.00 19.29 1.91
CA ARG A 425 -38.24 18.94 1.18
C ARG A 425 -39.07 17.86 1.88
N LYS A 426 -38.57 17.21 2.93
CA LYS A 426 -39.32 16.26 3.78
C LYS A 426 -39.94 16.90 5.05
N GLY A 427 -39.92 18.23 5.22
CA GLY A 427 -40.37 18.92 6.45
C GLY A 427 -41.86 19.33 6.53
N VAL A 428 -42.66 18.50 7.20
CA VAL A 428 -43.84 18.77 8.07
C VAL A 428 -45.16 19.36 7.51
N LEU A 429 -45.28 19.98 6.32
CA LEU A 429 -46.62 20.39 5.84
C LEU A 429 -46.88 20.45 4.32
N SER A 430 -45.98 19.91 3.49
CA SER A 430 -46.23 19.76 2.04
C SER A 430 -46.10 18.29 1.63
N GLY A 431 -47.17 17.71 1.07
CA GLY A 431 -47.14 16.35 0.53
C GLY A 431 -46.07 16.15 -0.56
N GLY A 432 -45.37 15.01 -0.50
CA GLY A 432 -44.66 14.40 -1.63
C GLY A 432 -43.57 15.25 -2.32
N GLY A 433 -42.40 15.40 -1.70
CA GLY A 433 -41.23 16.11 -2.26
C GLY A 433 -40.48 15.39 -3.39
N LEU A 434 -41.20 14.67 -4.26
CA LEU A 434 -40.62 13.98 -5.42
C LEU A 434 -40.22 14.99 -6.51
N PRO A 435 -39.24 14.65 -7.39
CA PRO A 435 -38.93 15.50 -8.54
C PRO A 435 -40.18 15.78 -9.37
N GLY A 436 -40.41 17.03 -9.79
CA GLY A 436 -41.61 17.40 -10.54
C GLY A 436 -41.74 16.70 -11.91
N LYS A 437 -40.64 16.13 -12.42
CA LYS A 437 -40.60 15.32 -13.65
C LYS A 437 -40.80 13.82 -13.41
N LEU A 438 -40.73 13.37 -12.16
CA LEU A 438 -40.89 11.95 -11.83
C LEU A 438 -42.34 11.54 -12.01
N MET A 439 -42.57 10.61 -12.93
CA MET A 439 -43.84 9.94 -13.10
C MET A 439 -43.80 8.66 -12.28
N ASP A 440 -44.31 8.71 -11.05
CA ASP A 440 -44.18 7.60 -10.09
C ASP A 440 -45.05 6.37 -10.45
N CYS A 441 -44.75 5.24 -9.84
CA CYS A 441 -45.62 4.05 -9.84
C CYS A 441 -46.62 4.11 -8.68
N THR A 442 -47.70 3.33 -8.75
CA THR A 442 -48.72 3.32 -7.69
C THR A 442 -48.40 2.41 -6.52
N THR A 443 -47.54 1.39 -6.71
CA THR A 443 -47.13 0.49 -5.63
C THR A 443 -46.15 1.18 -4.67
N HIS A 444 -46.15 0.71 -3.43
CA HIS A 444 -45.16 1.06 -2.40
C HIS A 444 -44.25 -0.13 -2.03
N ASP A 445 -44.43 -1.26 -2.71
CA ASP A 445 -43.51 -2.39 -2.59
C ASP A 445 -42.16 -2.04 -3.22
N GLN A 446 -41.13 -1.96 -2.38
CA GLN A 446 -39.78 -1.61 -2.81
C GLN A 446 -39.22 -2.65 -3.76
N ASP A 447 -39.38 -3.95 -3.47
CA ASP A 447 -38.69 -4.99 -4.24
C ASP A 447 -39.36 -5.26 -5.59
N ALA A 448 -40.66 -4.98 -5.70
CA ALA A 448 -41.41 -5.11 -6.95
C ALA A 448 -41.30 -3.89 -7.88
N SER A 449 -40.92 -2.72 -7.36
CA SER A 449 -40.95 -1.47 -8.12
C SER A 449 -39.67 -1.19 -8.91
N GLU A 450 -39.83 -0.54 -10.06
CA GLU A 450 -38.77 -0.27 -11.03
C GLU A 450 -38.75 1.22 -11.38
N LEU A 451 -37.56 1.84 -11.40
CA LEU A 451 -37.35 3.21 -11.87
C LEU A 451 -36.61 3.20 -13.19
N PHE A 452 -37.23 3.73 -14.25
CA PHE A 452 -36.61 3.94 -15.54
C PHE A 452 -36.05 5.36 -15.64
N LEU A 453 -34.74 5.47 -15.84
CA LEU A 453 -34.06 6.72 -16.20
C LEU A 453 -34.03 6.81 -17.72
N VAL A 454 -34.66 7.85 -18.29
CA VAL A 454 -34.90 7.93 -19.74
C VAL A 454 -34.28 9.18 -20.35
N GLU A 455 -33.71 9.06 -21.54
CA GLU A 455 -33.10 10.17 -22.27
C GLU A 455 -34.15 11.13 -22.84
N GLY A 456 -34.28 12.30 -22.22
CA GLY A 456 -35.13 13.40 -22.70
C GLY A 456 -36.64 13.21 -22.42
N ASP A 457 -37.38 14.32 -22.53
CA ASP A 457 -38.83 14.32 -22.28
C ASP A 457 -39.60 13.56 -23.38
N SER A 458 -39.04 13.44 -24.59
CA SER A 458 -39.68 12.75 -25.72
C SER A 458 -39.76 11.24 -25.49
N ALA A 459 -38.64 10.62 -25.13
CA ALA A 459 -38.62 9.22 -24.74
C ALA A 459 -39.36 9.03 -23.40
N GLY A 460 -39.27 10.00 -22.48
CA GLY A 460 -40.05 10.03 -21.25
C GLY A 460 -41.57 9.91 -21.46
N GLY A 461 -42.14 10.69 -22.38
CA GLY A 461 -43.58 10.61 -22.69
C GLY A 461 -43.99 9.30 -23.35
N THR A 462 -43.13 8.74 -24.21
CA THR A 462 -43.37 7.43 -24.83
C THR A 462 -43.31 6.30 -23.79
N ALA A 463 -42.33 6.36 -22.90
CA ALA A 463 -42.18 5.43 -21.78
C ALA A 463 -43.36 5.52 -20.80
N GLU A 464 -43.86 6.73 -20.51
CA GLU A 464 -45.04 6.90 -19.67
C GLU A 464 -46.29 6.23 -20.26
N GLY A 465 -46.49 6.37 -21.57
CA GLY A 465 -47.63 5.75 -22.25
C GLY A 465 -47.54 4.22 -22.35
N GLY A 466 -46.33 3.66 -22.36
CA GLY A 466 -46.09 2.22 -22.51
C GLY A 466 -45.89 1.43 -21.22
N ARG A 467 -45.67 2.09 -20.08
CA ARG A 467 -45.34 1.43 -18.81
C ARG A 467 -46.52 0.74 -18.15
N ASP A 468 -46.23 -0.25 -17.31
CA ASP A 468 -47.15 -0.68 -16.27
C ASP A 468 -47.08 0.28 -15.07
N ARG A 469 -48.11 1.14 -14.95
CA ARG A 469 -48.19 2.16 -13.89
C ARG A 469 -48.24 1.56 -12.48
N LEU A 470 -48.55 0.27 -12.35
CA LEU A 470 -48.59 -0.40 -11.05
C LEU A 470 -47.23 -0.37 -10.38
N TYR A 471 -46.16 -0.72 -11.09
CA TYR A 471 -44.83 -0.92 -10.51
C TYR A 471 -43.68 -0.19 -11.23
N GLN A 472 -43.91 0.43 -12.40
CA GLN A 472 -42.86 1.13 -13.15
C GLN A 472 -42.99 2.64 -13.03
N ALA A 473 -41.94 3.30 -12.54
CA ALA A 473 -41.78 4.75 -12.47
C ALA A 473 -40.83 5.23 -13.59
N ILE A 474 -41.06 6.44 -14.10
CA ILE A 474 -40.26 7.03 -15.19
C ILE A 474 -39.69 8.38 -14.72
N LEU A 475 -38.38 8.56 -14.85
CA LEU A 475 -37.68 9.82 -14.64
C LEU A 475 -36.94 10.23 -15.94
N PRO A 476 -37.47 11.22 -16.69
CA PRO A 476 -36.79 11.75 -17.86
C PRO A 476 -35.64 12.69 -17.44
N LEU A 477 -34.49 12.50 -18.07
CA LEU A 477 -33.26 13.26 -17.86
C LEU A 477 -33.01 14.20 -19.05
N ARG A 478 -32.70 15.47 -18.79
CA ARG A 478 -32.44 16.45 -19.87
C ARG A 478 -30.96 16.69 -20.09
N GLY A 479 -30.53 16.57 -21.35
CA GLY A 479 -29.17 16.88 -21.78
C GLY A 479 -28.13 15.89 -21.23
N LYS A 480 -26.85 16.24 -21.39
CA LYS A 480 -25.75 15.41 -20.89
C LYS A 480 -25.61 15.60 -19.38
N ILE A 481 -25.59 14.50 -18.64
CA ILE A 481 -25.39 14.49 -17.19
C ILE A 481 -23.99 15.06 -16.89
N LEU A 482 -23.86 15.75 -15.75
CA LEU A 482 -22.56 16.26 -15.30
C LEU A 482 -21.62 15.09 -15.02
N ASN A 483 -20.42 15.09 -15.62
CA ASN A 483 -19.37 14.14 -15.25
C ASN A 483 -18.95 14.37 -13.78
N VAL A 484 -19.28 13.42 -12.92
CA VAL A 484 -19.07 13.53 -11.46
C VAL A 484 -17.64 13.22 -11.03
N GLU A 485 -16.87 12.44 -11.79
CA GLU A 485 -15.48 12.03 -11.48
C GLU A 485 -14.55 13.23 -11.28
N ARG A 486 -14.79 14.30 -12.03
CA ARG A 486 -13.98 15.53 -12.00
C ARG A 486 -14.69 16.70 -11.33
N ALA A 487 -15.91 16.50 -10.82
CA ALA A 487 -16.72 17.56 -10.26
C ALA A 487 -16.76 17.45 -8.73
N ARG A 488 -16.65 18.61 -8.08
CA ARG A 488 -16.85 18.70 -6.63
C ARG A 488 -18.31 18.43 -6.27
N LEU A 489 -18.53 17.89 -5.08
CA LEU A 489 -19.84 17.49 -4.59
C LEU A 489 -20.87 18.63 -4.59
N ASP A 490 -20.48 19.87 -4.30
CA ASP A 490 -21.38 21.04 -4.36
C ASP A 490 -21.89 21.29 -5.79
N ARG A 491 -21.04 21.10 -6.80
CA ARG A 491 -21.43 21.20 -8.21
C ARG A 491 -22.30 20.03 -8.65
N VAL A 492 -21.99 18.83 -8.15
CA VAL A 492 -22.79 17.61 -8.37
C VAL A 492 -24.18 17.79 -7.77
N LEU A 493 -24.29 18.24 -6.52
CA LEU A 493 -25.55 18.53 -5.86
C LEU A 493 -26.20 19.82 -6.36
N GLY A 494 -25.48 20.71 -7.03
CA GLY A 494 -26.05 21.86 -7.72
C GLY A 494 -26.76 21.48 -9.02
N ASN A 495 -26.40 20.33 -9.61
CA ASN A 495 -27.03 19.84 -10.82
C ASN A 495 -28.44 19.30 -10.54
N GLU A 496 -29.42 19.79 -11.31
CA GLU A 496 -30.83 19.42 -11.14
C GLU A 496 -31.08 17.94 -11.42
N GLU A 497 -30.48 17.38 -12.48
CA GLU A 497 -30.70 16.00 -12.90
C GLU A 497 -30.13 15.02 -11.87
N VAL A 498 -28.91 15.28 -11.38
CA VAL A 498 -28.31 14.48 -10.30
C VAL A 498 -29.16 14.54 -9.02
N ARG A 499 -29.63 15.74 -8.64
CA ARG A 499 -30.54 15.89 -7.50
C ARG A 499 -31.85 15.13 -7.68
N ASN A 500 -32.40 15.14 -8.89
CA ASN A 500 -33.63 14.43 -9.20
C ASN A 500 -33.45 12.92 -9.05
N ILE A 501 -32.33 12.37 -9.53
CA ILE A 501 -31.97 10.96 -9.37
C ILE A 501 -31.85 10.60 -7.88
N ILE A 502 -31.04 11.35 -7.11
CA ILE A 502 -30.86 11.11 -5.66
C ILE A 502 -32.21 11.13 -4.92
N THR A 503 -33.06 12.10 -5.25
CA THR A 503 -34.38 12.23 -4.62
C THR A 503 -35.33 11.10 -5.04
N ALA A 504 -35.30 10.69 -6.31
CA ALA A 504 -36.14 9.61 -6.82
C ALA A 504 -35.76 8.26 -6.20
N VAL A 505 -34.47 7.92 -6.18
CA VAL A 505 -33.95 6.66 -5.60
C VAL A 505 -34.16 6.64 -4.08
N GLY A 506 -33.89 7.75 -3.39
CA GLY A 506 -34.24 7.95 -1.99
C GLY A 506 -33.30 7.30 -0.96
N SER A 507 -32.20 6.67 -1.40
CA SER A 507 -31.19 6.06 -0.51
C SER A 507 -30.23 7.06 0.14
N GLY A 508 -30.11 8.29 -0.37
CA GLY A 508 -29.10 9.26 0.09
C GLY A 508 -27.85 9.26 -0.80
N ILE A 509 -26.75 9.85 -0.32
CA ILE A 509 -25.48 9.94 -1.05
C ILE A 509 -24.29 10.00 -0.10
N GLY A 510 -23.20 9.30 -0.42
CA GLY A 510 -21.95 9.31 0.36
C GLY A 510 -22.18 8.73 1.77
N ASP A 511 -21.67 9.41 2.79
CA ASP A 511 -21.76 8.93 4.19
C ASP A 511 -23.20 8.82 4.75
N GLU A 512 -24.18 9.43 4.08
CA GLU A 512 -25.61 9.35 4.45
C GLU A 512 -26.36 8.30 3.62
N GLU A 513 -25.67 7.55 2.75
CA GLU A 513 -26.29 6.50 1.96
C GLU A 513 -26.78 5.34 2.83
N ASP A 514 -28.05 5.03 2.67
CA ASP A 514 -28.73 3.93 3.32
C ASP A 514 -29.54 3.15 2.26
N PRO A 515 -28.99 2.04 1.74
CA PRO A 515 -29.66 1.21 0.74
C PRO A 515 -31.02 0.64 1.19
N THR A 516 -31.31 0.64 2.49
CA THR A 516 -32.61 0.19 3.03
C THR A 516 -33.71 1.24 2.85
N LYS A 517 -33.35 2.51 2.62
CA LYS A 517 -34.29 3.61 2.35
C LYS A 517 -34.61 3.79 0.86
N ARG A 518 -34.09 2.91 -0.01
CA ARG A 518 -34.38 2.95 -1.44
C ARG A 518 -35.88 2.87 -1.71
N ARG A 519 -36.34 3.55 -2.76
CA ARG A 519 -37.75 3.55 -3.16
C ARG A 519 -38.10 2.47 -4.18
N TYR A 520 -37.09 2.03 -4.95
CA TYR A 520 -37.26 1.09 -6.05
C TYR A 520 -36.25 -0.05 -5.92
N GLY A 521 -36.69 -1.26 -6.24
CA GLY A 521 -35.90 -2.48 -6.19
C GLY A 521 -34.99 -2.61 -7.40
N LYS A 522 -35.38 -1.99 -8.52
CA LYS A 522 -34.56 -1.89 -9.72
C LYS A 522 -34.48 -0.46 -10.24
N VAL A 523 -33.29 -0.07 -10.68
CA VAL A 523 -33.08 1.15 -11.47
C VAL A 523 -32.61 0.72 -12.85
N VAL A 524 -33.38 1.08 -13.87
CA VAL A 524 -33.17 0.70 -15.26
C VAL A 524 -32.76 1.94 -16.05
N MET A 525 -31.61 1.91 -16.69
CA MET A 525 -31.17 2.98 -17.58
C MET A 525 -31.63 2.68 -19.01
N MET A 526 -32.50 3.52 -19.55
CA MET A 526 -33.06 3.38 -20.90
C MET A 526 -32.58 4.56 -21.76
N SER A 527 -31.61 4.28 -22.64
CA SER A 527 -30.99 5.26 -23.54
C SER A 527 -31.11 4.79 -24.99
N ASP A 528 -31.00 5.73 -25.92
CA ASP A 528 -31.04 5.42 -27.35
C ASP A 528 -29.80 4.61 -27.76
N ALA A 529 -29.96 3.79 -28.79
CA ALA A 529 -28.88 2.94 -29.32
C ALA A 529 -27.94 3.74 -30.25
N ASP A 530 -27.54 4.94 -29.84
CA ASP A 530 -26.64 5.83 -30.58
C ASP A 530 -25.43 6.28 -29.73
N VAL A 531 -24.62 7.18 -30.27
CA VAL A 531 -23.40 7.67 -29.62
C VAL A 531 -23.72 8.53 -28.40
N ASP A 532 -24.81 9.29 -28.42
CA ASP A 532 -25.20 10.15 -27.30
C ASP A 532 -25.80 9.33 -26.16
N GLY A 533 -26.61 8.32 -26.46
CA GLY A 533 -27.08 7.33 -25.48
C GLY A 533 -25.92 6.55 -24.85
N SER A 534 -24.91 6.16 -25.63
CA SER A 534 -23.70 5.55 -25.08
C SER A 534 -22.92 6.50 -24.17
N HIS A 535 -22.84 7.80 -24.48
CA HIS A 535 -22.22 8.78 -23.59
C HIS A 535 -22.99 8.94 -22.28
N ILE A 536 -24.33 9.02 -22.34
CA ILE A 536 -25.18 9.16 -21.15
C ILE A 536 -25.07 7.92 -20.26
N ARG A 537 -24.94 6.72 -20.83
CA ARG A 537 -24.73 5.49 -20.05
C ARG A 537 -23.37 5.45 -19.34
N THR A 538 -22.35 6.13 -19.88
CA THR A 538 -21.02 6.21 -19.27
C THR A 538 -20.94 7.23 -18.15
N LEU A 539 -21.68 8.33 -18.28
CA LEU A 539 -21.79 9.40 -17.28
C LEU A 539 -22.68 8.98 -16.11
#